data_AF-A0A5Q6S2J7-F1
#
_entry.id   AF-A0A5Q6S2J7-F1
#
_cell.length_a   1.000
_cell.length_b   1.000
_cell.length_c   1.000
_cell.angle_alpha   90.00
_cell.angle_beta   90.00
_cell.angle_gamma   90.00
#
_symmetry.space_group_name_H-M   'P 1'
#
loop_
_entity.id
_entity.type
_entity.pdbx_description
1 polymer ?
#
loop_
_entity_poly.entity_id
_entity_poly.type
_entity_poly.pdbx_seq_one_letter_code
_entity_poly.pdbx_strand_id
1 'polypeptide(L)'
;MNVSWTARSRLLGARRRTRFGMAFLLALIAVVLLVDLGADANGSEAARCARFAADAQDRRAEPVVGSGDRVVVLGDSWSAGLGLDDPADAWPSRLAGRVSVDAFSGSGFSRLASPCAGACFAQRAPRAVSGGADLVVVEGGLNDVDQPVAALRAGFTRVMRALEAPRVVVVGPASAPARAAGARRVDEVLAAMASRYDAAYVSTLDLDLAYLDDGLHLTARGHRELGDYVAQQLAALASGAHTPTPL
;
A
#
# COMPACT_ATOMS: atom_id res chain seq x y z
N MET A 1 -63.76 9.68 59.51
CA MET A 1 -63.92 8.90 58.27
C MET A 1 -63.00 9.47 57.20
N ASN A 2 -62.39 8.57 56.43
CA ASN A 2 -61.17 8.71 55.64
C ASN A 2 -61.27 9.52 54.33
N VAL A 3 -60.09 9.87 53.81
CA VAL A 3 -59.61 9.77 52.40
C VAL A 3 -59.05 11.09 51.85
N SER A 4 -57.73 11.22 51.76
CA SER A 4 -57.04 12.04 50.73
C SER A 4 -55.51 11.87 50.77
N TRP A 5 -54.98 10.69 50.43
CA TRP A 5 -53.51 10.48 50.34
C TRP A 5 -53.08 9.49 49.23
N THR A 6 -53.67 9.57 48.03
CA THR A 6 -53.32 8.63 46.92
C THR A 6 -53.04 9.27 45.55
N ALA A 7 -53.21 10.58 45.37
CA ALA A 7 -53.10 11.19 44.04
C ALA A 7 -51.70 11.72 43.66
N ARG A 8 -50.85 12.14 44.63
CA ARG A 8 -49.55 12.79 44.33
C ARG A 8 -48.41 11.82 43.97
N SER A 9 -48.49 10.55 44.34
CA SER A 9 -47.44 9.54 44.07
C SER A 9 -47.45 8.98 42.64
N ARG A 10 -48.58 9.06 41.91
CA ARG A 10 -48.71 8.49 40.55
C ARG A 10 -48.10 9.38 39.45
N LEU A 11 -48.10 10.70 39.62
CA LEU A 11 -47.62 11.67 38.62
C LEU A 11 -46.08 11.73 38.52
N LEU A 12 -45.36 11.53 39.63
CA LEU A 12 -43.89 11.49 39.66
C LEU A 12 -43.33 10.19 39.03
N GLY A 13 -44.04 9.06 39.19
CA GLY A 13 -43.70 7.79 38.55
C GLY A 13 -43.89 7.81 37.02
N ALA A 14 -44.95 8.49 36.53
CA ALA A 14 -45.21 8.64 35.10
C ALA A 14 -44.16 9.53 34.39
N ARG A 15 -43.73 10.63 35.02
CA ARG A 15 -42.65 11.50 34.51
C ARG A 15 -41.27 10.85 34.54
N ARG A 16 -40.98 9.97 35.49
CA ARG A 16 -39.73 9.17 35.49
C ARG A 16 -39.77 8.08 34.42
N ARG A 17 -40.88 7.35 34.26
CA ARG A 17 -41.03 6.30 33.23
C ARG A 17 -40.93 6.84 31.79
N THR A 18 -41.49 8.01 31.52
CA THR A 18 -41.37 8.67 30.20
C THR A 18 -39.96 9.15 29.90
N ARG A 19 -39.22 9.68 30.89
CA ARG A 19 -37.81 10.07 30.73
C ARG A 19 -36.88 8.87 30.53
N PHE A 20 -37.10 7.77 31.24
CA PHE A 20 -36.35 6.52 31.03
C PHE A 20 -36.66 5.89 29.67
N GLY A 21 -37.93 5.90 29.23
CA GLY A 21 -38.31 5.42 27.89
C GLY A 21 -37.67 6.23 26.76
N MET A 22 -37.62 7.56 26.90
CA MET A 22 -37.00 8.44 25.90
C MET A 22 -35.48 8.33 25.87
N ALA A 23 -34.82 8.21 27.02
CA ALA A 23 -33.38 7.96 27.09
C ALA A 23 -33.00 6.60 26.51
N PHE A 24 -33.81 5.55 26.75
CA PHE A 24 -33.61 4.24 26.15
C PHE A 24 -33.79 4.26 24.63
N LEU A 25 -34.82 4.95 24.13
CA LEU A 25 -35.05 5.11 22.69
C LEU A 25 -33.90 5.87 22.01
N LEU A 26 -33.40 6.96 22.62
CA LEU A 26 -32.25 7.71 22.12
C LEU A 26 -30.97 6.88 22.12
N ALA A 27 -30.75 6.05 23.15
CA ALA A 27 -29.61 5.13 23.19
C ALA A 27 -29.71 4.06 22.09
N LEU A 28 -30.91 3.54 21.82
CA LEU A 28 -31.14 2.58 20.75
C LEU A 28 -30.91 3.20 19.37
N ILE A 29 -31.41 4.42 19.14
CA ILE A 29 -31.17 5.16 17.90
C ILE A 29 -29.67 5.45 17.73
N ALA A 30 -28.96 5.84 18.79
CA ALA A 30 -27.52 6.06 18.75
C ALA A 30 -26.75 4.77 18.42
N VAL A 31 -27.14 3.64 19.01
CA VAL A 31 -26.53 2.33 18.70
C VAL A 31 -26.79 1.94 17.24
N VAL A 32 -28.02 2.10 16.74
CA VAL A 32 -28.36 1.81 15.34
C VAL A 32 -27.56 2.69 14.37
N LEU A 33 -27.49 4.01 14.64
CA LEU A 33 -26.70 4.94 13.82
C LEU A 33 -25.20 4.61 13.83
N LEU A 34 -24.65 4.18 14.97
CA LEU A 34 -23.26 3.73 15.07
C LEU A 34 -23.01 2.42 14.30
N VAL A 35 -23.98 1.52 14.27
CA VAL A 35 -23.91 0.27 13.51
C VAL A 35 -23.99 0.54 12.00
N ASP A 36 -24.90 1.42 11.56
CA ASP A 36 -25.05 1.76 10.14
C ASP A 36 -23.81 2.49 9.59
N LEU A 37 -23.28 3.48 10.32
CA LEU A 37 -22.03 4.17 9.94
C LEU A 37 -20.81 3.23 9.90
N GLY A 38 -20.75 2.25 10.81
CA GLY A 38 -19.71 1.23 10.81
C GLY A 38 -19.85 0.23 9.66
N ALA A 39 -21.08 -0.10 9.26
CA ALA A 39 -21.35 -1.00 8.14
C ALA A 39 -20.98 -0.34 6.79
N ASP A 40 -21.31 0.93 6.59
CA ASP A 40 -20.99 1.68 5.36
C ASP A 40 -19.48 1.89 5.16
N ALA A 41 -18.76 2.24 6.23
CA ALA A 41 -17.31 2.39 6.19
C ALA A 41 -16.62 1.06 5.83
N ASN A 42 -17.02 -0.04 6.49
CA ASN A 42 -16.47 -1.38 6.22
C ASN A 42 -16.83 -1.88 4.81
N GLY A 43 -18.05 -1.59 4.33
CA GLY A 43 -18.48 -1.91 2.97
C GLY A 43 -17.65 -1.18 1.91
N SER A 44 -17.32 0.09 2.15
CA SER A 44 -16.49 0.90 1.25
C SER A 44 -15.04 0.40 1.18
N GLU A 45 -14.48 -0.04 2.32
CA GLU A 45 -13.12 -0.58 2.36
C GLU A 45 -13.03 -1.96 1.70
N ALA A 46 -13.97 -2.86 2.00
CA ALA A 46 -14.03 -4.17 1.38
C ALA A 46 -14.17 -4.05 -0.16
N ALA A 47 -15.03 -3.14 -0.63
CA ALA A 47 -15.18 -2.86 -2.06
C ALA A 47 -13.90 -2.30 -2.68
N ARG A 48 -13.19 -1.40 -1.99
CA ARG A 48 -11.88 -0.88 -2.43
C ARG A 48 -10.85 -2.00 -2.54
N CYS A 49 -10.75 -2.86 -1.53
CA CYS A 49 -9.81 -3.99 -1.55
C CYS A 49 -10.14 -5.00 -2.66
N ALA A 50 -11.42 -5.27 -2.90
CA ALA A 50 -11.85 -6.13 -4.00
C ALA A 50 -11.46 -5.55 -5.37
N ARG A 51 -11.64 -4.23 -5.58
CA ARG A 51 -11.19 -3.56 -6.81
C ARG A 51 -9.69 -3.67 -7.01
N PHE A 52 -8.89 -3.30 -6.01
CA PHE A 52 -7.43 -3.42 -6.12
C PHE A 52 -6.96 -4.87 -6.32
N ALA A 53 -7.68 -5.86 -5.78
CA ALA A 53 -7.38 -7.26 -6.03
C ALA A 53 -7.66 -7.67 -7.48
N ALA A 54 -8.76 -7.18 -8.06
CA ALA A 54 -9.10 -7.37 -9.46
C ALA A 54 -8.08 -6.67 -10.39
N ASP A 55 -7.77 -5.40 -10.16
CA ASP A 55 -6.78 -4.64 -10.93
C ASP A 55 -5.42 -5.35 -10.89
N ALA A 56 -5.00 -5.82 -9.71
CA ALA A 56 -3.77 -6.59 -9.54
C ALA A 56 -3.79 -7.91 -10.31
N GLN A 57 -4.95 -8.55 -10.43
CA GLN A 57 -5.11 -9.79 -11.20
C GLN A 57 -5.03 -9.52 -12.69
N ASP A 58 -5.70 -8.49 -13.18
CA ASP A 58 -5.67 -8.10 -14.58
C ASP A 58 -4.24 -7.70 -15.00
N ARG A 59 -3.55 -6.91 -14.17
CA ARG A 59 -2.15 -6.52 -14.41
C ARG A 59 -1.20 -7.73 -14.55
N ARG A 60 -1.42 -8.77 -13.75
CA ARG A 60 -0.64 -10.02 -13.83
C ARG A 60 -0.98 -10.87 -15.05
N ALA A 61 -2.22 -10.78 -15.54
CA ALA A 61 -2.69 -11.54 -16.68
C ALA A 61 -2.26 -10.91 -18.02
N GLU A 62 -1.77 -9.67 -18.00
CA GLU A 62 -1.24 -9.03 -19.20
C GLU A 62 -0.11 -9.84 -19.85
N PRO A 63 -0.07 -9.91 -21.20
CA PRO A 63 0.99 -10.59 -21.90
C PRO A 63 2.36 -9.99 -21.57
N VAL A 64 3.30 -10.84 -21.18
CA VAL A 64 4.70 -10.43 -21.01
C VAL A 64 5.31 -10.21 -22.38
N VAL A 65 5.60 -8.95 -22.69
CA VAL A 65 6.27 -8.52 -23.92
C VAL A 65 7.76 -8.28 -23.68
N GLY A 66 8.56 -8.26 -24.75
CA GLY A 66 10.00 -8.02 -24.71
C GLY A 66 10.88 -9.27 -24.81
N SER A 67 12.18 -9.09 -24.66
CA SER A 67 13.21 -10.14 -24.81
C SER A 67 14.34 -9.94 -23.80
N GLY A 68 15.06 -11.00 -23.44
CA GLY A 68 16.17 -10.94 -22.46
C GLY A 68 15.81 -11.58 -21.11
N ASP A 69 16.24 -10.97 -20.02
CA ASP A 69 15.99 -11.45 -18.65
C ASP A 69 14.51 -11.40 -18.28
N ARG A 70 14.04 -12.35 -17.45
CA ARG A 70 12.72 -12.28 -16.81
C ARG A 70 12.79 -11.34 -15.62
N VAL A 71 12.11 -10.21 -15.73
CA VAL A 71 12.03 -9.19 -14.69
C VAL A 71 10.65 -9.26 -14.05
N VAL A 72 10.59 -9.55 -12.76
CA VAL A 72 9.36 -9.48 -11.97
C VAL A 72 9.35 -8.19 -11.19
N VAL A 73 8.34 -7.34 -11.37
CA VAL A 73 8.09 -6.17 -10.53
C VAL A 73 7.04 -6.52 -9.49
N LEU A 74 7.42 -6.46 -8.21
CA LEU A 74 6.54 -6.55 -7.07
C LEU A 74 6.37 -5.15 -6.49
N GLY A 75 5.25 -4.48 -6.77
CA GLY A 75 5.12 -3.05 -6.46
C GLY A 75 3.76 -2.62 -5.93
N ASP A 76 3.60 -1.32 -5.68
CA ASP A 76 2.37 -0.75 -5.14
C ASP A 76 1.48 -0.09 -6.23
N SER A 77 0.67 0.88 -5.84
CA SER A 77 -0.13 1.73 -6.75
C SER A 77 0.66 2.32 -7.92
N TRP A 78 1.94 2.63 -7.73
CA TRP A 78 2.77 3.20 -8.81
C TRP A 78 3.14 2.15 -9.85
N SER A 79 3.49 0.95 -9.42
CA SER A 79 3.67 -0.17 -10.35
C SER A 79 2.35 -0.63 -10.98
N ALA A 80 1.22 -0.40 -10.31
CA ALA A 80 -0.11 -0.70 -10.82
C ALA A 80 -0.63 0.34 -11.84
N GLY A 81 0.01 1.52 -11.94
CA GLY A 81 -0.47 2.60 -12.81
C GLY A 81 -1.73 3.31 -12.31
N LEU A 82 -1.97 3.31 -10.98
CA LEU A 82 -3.15 3.97 -10.42
C LEU A 82 -3.12 5.48 -10.73
N GLY A 83 -4.17 5.95 -11.41
CA GLY A 83 -4.30 7.34 -11.84
C GLY A 83 -3.92 7.59 -13.31
N LEU A 84 -3.46 6.56 -14.03
CA LEU A 84 -3.31 6.60 -15.49
C LEU A 84 -4.60 6.20 -16.20
N ASP A 85 -4.76 6.69 -17.42
CA ASP A 85 -5.82 6.23 -18.33
C ASP A 85 -5.57 4.78 -18.78
N ASP A 86 -4.30 4.43 -19.03
CA ASP A 86 -3.84 3.07 -19.33
C ASP A 86 -2.78 2.62 -18.29
N PRO A 87 -3.08 1.63 -17.43
CA PRO A 87 -2.11 1.04 -16.50
C PRO A 87 -0.85 0.45 -17.17
N ALA A 88 -0.90 0.12 -18.46
CA ALA A 88 0.25 -0.36 -19.21
C ALA A 88 1.33 0.73 -19.39
N ASP A 89 0.95 2.02 -19.30
CA ASP A 89 1.87 3.16 -19.36
C ASP A 89 2.62 3.42 -18.04
N ALA A 90 2.37 2.61 -17.01
CA ALA A 90 3.08 2.69 -15.74
C ALA A 90 4.59 2.49 -15.92
N TRP A 91 5.36 2.97 -14.95
CA TRP A 91 6.83 2.97 -14.97
C TRP A 91 7.49 1.60 -15.31
N PRO A 92 6.93 0.42 -14.96
CA PRO A 92 7.53 -0.86 -15.33
C PRO A 92 7.66 -1.08 -16.84
N SER A 93 6.83 -0.41 -17.66
CA SER A 93 6.91 -0.47 -19.14
C SER A 93 8.22 0.08 -19.71
N ARG A 94 8.96 0.85 -18.91
CA ARG A 94 10.26 1.43 -19.27
C ARG A 94 11.42 0.46 -19.08
N LEU A 95 11.20 -0.67 -18.39
CA LEU A 95 12.25 -1.63 -18.10
C LEU A 95 12.55 -2.52 -19.32
N ALA A 96 13.83 -2.85 -19.49
CA ALA A 96 14.25 -3.86 -20.44
C ALA A 96 13.94 -5.28 -19.93
N GLY A 97 13.85 -6.24 -20.85
CA GLY A 97 13.61 -7.65 -20.52
C GLY A 97 12.19 -8.10 -20.84
N ARG A 98 11.83 -9.26 -20.31
CA ARG A 98 10.47 -9.79 -20.25
C ARG A 98 9.89 -9.40 -18.89
N VAL A 99 9.13 -8.32 -18.85
CA VAL A 99 8.64 -7.72 -17.60
C VAL A 99 7.26 -8.26 -17.26
N SER A 100 7.11 -8.82 -16.06
CA SER A 100 5.81 -9.11 -15.45
C SER A 100 5.62 -8.29 -14.18
N VAL A 101 4.37 -7.91 -13.90
CA VAL A 101 4.05 -7.00 -12.79
C VAL A 101 3.02 -7.65 -11.87
N ASP A 102 3.37 -7.85 -10.60
CA ASP A 102 2.41 -8.06 -9.51
C ASP A 102 2.36 -6.77 -8.68
N ALA A 103 1.37 -5.94 -8.93
CA ALA A 103 1.19 -4.66 -8.24
C ALA A 103 -0.16 -4.60 -7.52
N PHE A 104 -0.18 -4.02 -6.32
CA PHE A 104 -1.42 -3.86 -5.54
C PHE A 104 -1.44 -2.49 -4.88
N SER A 105 -2.44 -1.66 -5.21
CA SER A 105 -2.55 -0.30 -4.69
C SER A 105 -2.66 -0.25 -3.16
N GLY A 106 -1.85 0.60 -2.55
CA GLY A 106 -1.75 0.72 -1.09
C GLY A 106 -0.95 -0.38 -0.41
N SER A 107 -0.32 -1.31 -1.14
CA SER A 107 0.55 -2.33 -0.53
C SER A 107 1.93 -1.78 -0.15
N GLY A 108 2.61 -2.51 0.73
CA GLY A 108 3.94 -2.17 1.22
C GLY A 108 4.63 -3.38 1.85
N PHE A 109 5.75 -3.11 2.52
CA PHE A 109 6.54 -4.15 3.20
C PHE A 109 5.85 -4.62 4.49
N SER A 110 5.37 -3.67 5.29
CA SER A 110 4.61 -3.94 6.51
C SER A 110 3.29 -4.62 6.17
N ARG A 111 2.85 -5.53 7.05
CA ARG A 111 1.48 -6.10 6.98
C ARG A 111 0.41 -5.06 7.23
N LEU A 112 0.78 -3.95 7.87
CA LEU A 112 -0.10 -2.87 8.27
C LEU A 112 -0.13 -1.72 7.25
N ALA A 113 0.70 -1.77 6.20
CA ALA A 113 0.73 -0.75 5.15
C ALA A 113 -0.59 -0.69 4.36
N SER A 114 -1.33 -1.81 4.32
CA SER A 114 -2.64 -1.92 3.68
C SER A 114 -3.64 -2.54 4.66
N PRO A 115 -4.90 -2.06 4.69
CA PRO A 115 -5.97 -2.77 5.39
C PRO A 115 -6.43 -4.03 4.62
N CYS A 116 -6.05 -4.16 3.34
CA CYS A 116 -6.50 -5.26 2.50
C CYS A 116 -5.76 -6.56 2.82
N ALA A 117 -6.52 -7.62 3.08
CA ALA A 117 -5.96 -8.95 3.33
C ALA A 117 -5.14 -9.45 2.12
N GLY A 118 -3.94 -9.96 2.37
CA GLY A 118 -3.09 -10.53 1.31
C GLY A 118 -2.33 -9.49 0.47
N ALA A 119 -2.44 -8.20 0.77
CA ALA A 119 -1.84 -7.14 -0.02
C ALA A 119 -0.33 -6.95 0.22
N CYS A 120 0.16 -7.20 1.44
CA CYS A 120 1.57 -6.94 1.76
C CYS A 120 2.52 -7.76 0.88
N PHE A 121 3.67 -7.19 0.54
CA PHE A 121 4.61 -7.76 -0.45
C PHE A 121 4.98 -9.21 -0.15
N ALA A 122 5.22 -9.55 1.12
CA ALA A 122 5.62 -10.90 1.51
C ALA A 122 4.56 -11.98 1.19
N GLN A 123 3.27 -11.63 1.20
CA GLN A 123 2.19 -12.57 0.86
C GLN A 123 2.04 -12.73 -0.66
N ARG A 124 2.49 -11.75 -1.44
CA ARG A 124 2.41 -11.73 -2.90
C ARG A 124 3.67 -12.29 -3.56
N ALA A 125 4.83 -12.17 -2.92
CA ALA A 125 6.12 -12.59 -3.44
C ALA A 125 6.12 -14.02 -4.04
N PRO A 126 5.65 -15.08 -3.36
CA PRO A 126 5.73 -16.45 -3.90
C PRO A 126 4.95 -16.63 -5.21
N ARG A 127 3.79 -16.00 -5.34
CA ARG A 127 3.01 -16.08 -6.58
C ARG A 127 3.63 -15.22 -7.69
N ALA A 128 4.18 -14.06 -7.36
CA ALA A 128 4.77 -13.14 -8.32
C ALA A 128 5.95 -13.77 -9.08
N VAL A 129 6.74 -14.61 -8.38
CA VAL A 129 7.91 -15.28 -8.96
C VAL A 129 7.64 -16.74 -9.37
N SER A 130 6.39 -17.21 -9.33
CA SER A 130 6.06 -18.62 -9.62
C SER A 130 6.42 -19.08 -11.04
N GLY A 131 6.48 -18.16 -12.01
CA GLY A 131 6.98 -18.40 -13.37
C GLY A 131 8.51 -18.30 -13.51
N GLY A 132 9.22 -18.12 -12.40
CA GLY A 132 10.64 -17.82 -12.30
C GLY A 132 10.98 -16.36 -12.63
N ALA A 133 12.10 -15.90 -12.09
CA ALA A 133 12.62 -14.55 -12.29
C ALA A 133 14.15 -14.59 -12.33
N ASP A 134 14.73 -13.83 -13.26
CA ASP A 134 16.19 -13.62 -13.32
C ASP A 134 16.56 -12.36 -12.51
N LEU A 135 15.62 -11.40 -12.42
CA LEU A 135 15.66 -10.23 -11.57
C LEU A 135 14.28 -10.00 -10.92
N VAL A 136 14.26 -9.71 -9.63
CA VAL A 136 13.07 -9.19 -8.94
C VAL A 136 13.30 -7.73 -8.55
N VAL A 137 12.40 -6.85 -8.97
CA VAL A 137 12.36 -5.45 -8.54
C VAL A 137 11.23 -5.29 -7.53
N VAL A 138 11.55 -4.92 -6.30
CA VAL A 138 10.55 -4.62 -5.26
C VAL A 138 10.44 -3.12 -5.11
N GLU A 139 9.32 -2.54 -5.51
CA GLU A 139 9.08 -1.10 -5.48
C GLU A 139 8.08 -0.75 -4.37
N GLY A 140 8.44 0.19 -3.50
CA GLY A 140 7.50 0.76 -2.55
C GLY A 140 8.13 1.27 -1.27
N GLY A 141 7.32 1.38 -0.22
CA GLY A 141 7.69 1.98 1.06
C GLY A 141 6.92 3.26 1.37
N LEU A 142 6.30 3.90 0.37
CA LEU A 142 5.45 5.06 0.61
C LEU A 142 4.23 4.71 1.46
N ASN A 143 3.67 3.50 1.34
CA ASN A 143 2.59 3.02 2.21
C ASN A 143 3.07 2.61 3.61
N ASP A 144 4.37 2.68 3.88
CA ASP A 144 4.99 2.32 5.17
C ASP A 144 5.39 3.55 6.03
N VAL A 145 5.15 4.78 5.55
CA VAL A 145 5.62 6.03 6.19
C VAL A 145 5.01 6.32 7.55
N ASP A 146 3.88 5.71 7.88
CA ASP A 146 3.19 5.78 9.17
C ASP A 146 3.39 4.51 10.00
N GLN A 147 4.13 3.53 9.47
CA GLN A 147 4.29 2.22 10.10
C GLN A 147 5.49 2.21 11.07
N PRO A 148 5.42 1.40 12.15
CA PRO A 148 6.56 1.19 13.03
C PRO A 148 7.76 0.62 12.27
N VAL A 149 8.97 1.13 12.54
CA VAL A 149 10.21 0.64 11.92
C VAL A 149 10.40 -0.87 12.10
N ALA A 150 9.99 -1.43 13.24
CA ALA A 150 10.03 -2.87 13.48
C ALA A 150 9.12 -3.66 12.52
N ALA A 151 7.93 -3.12 12.20
CA ALA A 151 7.00 -3.75 11.28
C ALA A 151 7.52 -3.71 9.83
N LEU A 152 8.12 -2.59 9.42
CA LEU A 152 8.81 -2.43 8.14
C LEU A 152 9.97 -3.42 8.00
N ARG A 153 10.89 -3.49 8.99
CA ARG A 153 12.01 -4.43 8.99
C ARG A 153 11.55 -5.89 8.95
N ALA A 154 10.56 -6.25 9.76
CA ALA A 154 9.99 -7.60 9.76
C ALA A 154 9.31 -7.92 8.42
N GLY A 155 8.68 -6.94 7.79
CA GLY A 155 8.13 -7.01 6.43
C GLY A 155 9.18 -7.34 5.39
N PHE A 156 10.24 -6.53 5.35
CA PHE A 156 11.38 -6.74 4.46
C PHE A 156 11.98 -8.13 4.60
N THR A 157 12.27 -8.57 5.84
CA THR A 157 12.78 -9.92 6.10
C THR A 157 11.86 -11.01 5.54
N ARG A 158 10.53 -10.85 5.66
CA ARG A 158 9.58 -11.82 5.08
C ARG A 158 9.59 -11.78 3.55
N VAL A 159 9.71 -10.61 2.93
CA VAL A 159 9.82 -10.49 1.46
C VAL A 159 11.06 -11.23 0.96
N MET A 160 12.23 -10.95 1.54
CA MET A 160 13.48 -11.60 1.12
C MET A 160 13.43 -13.13 1.29
N ARG A 161 12.83 -13.61 2.39
CA ARG A 161 12.61 -15.06 2.59
C ARG A 161 11.62 -15.65 1.59
N ALA A 162 10.59 -14.92 1.19
CA ALA A 162 9.54 -15.42 0.33
C ALA A 162 9.93 -15.41 -1.16
N LEU A 163 10.84 -14.52 -1.56
CA LEU A 163 11.31 -14.45 -2.94
C LEU A 163 12.26 -15.60 -3.28
N GLU A 164 13.10 -16.02 -2.33
CA GLU A 164 14.18 -17.01 -2.57
C GLU A 164 14.96 -16.73 -3.88
N ALA A 165 14.96 -15.48 -4.33
CA ALA A 165 15.35 -15.09 -5.68
C ALA A 165 16.85 -14.79 -5.73
N PRO A 166 17.53 -15.09 -6.85
CA PRO A 166 18.99 -14.95 -6.93
C PRO A 166 19.44 -13.48 -6.96
N ARG A 167 18.63 -12.56 -7.51
CA ARG A 167 18.93 -11.12 -7.60
C ARG A 167 17.70 -10.29 -7.29
N VAL A 168 17.80 -9.46 -6.25
CA VAL A 168 16.74 -8.53 -5.84
C VAL A 168 17.28 -7.11 -5.88
N VAL A 169 16.51 -6.21 -6.50
CA VAL A 169 16.70 -4.77 -6.43
C VAL A 169 15.50 -4.17 -5.72
N VAL A 170 15.72 -3.37 -4.70
CA VAL A 170 14.67 -2.64 -4.00
C VAL A 170 14.69 -1.19 -4.45
N VAL A 171 13.56 -0.72 -4.97
CA VAL A 171 13.35 0.69 -5.33
C VAL A 171 12.62 1.34 -4.16
N GLY A 172 13.30 2.27 -3.50
CA GLY A 172 12.82 3.01 -2.34
C GLY A 172 11.74 4.04 -2.67
N PRO A 173 11.08 4.62 -1.65
CA PRO A 173 10.07 5.65 -1.84
C PRO A 173 10.67 6.97 -2.31
N ALA A 174 9.93 7.71 -3.15
CA ALA A 174 10.26 9.11 -3.43
C ALA A 174 9.60 10.04 -2.39
N SER A 175 10.00 11.31 -2.35
CA SER A 175 9.43 12.31 -1.44
C SER A 175 8.06 12.85 -1.91
N ALA A 176 7.08 11.95 -2.10
CA ALA A 176 5.73 12.32 -2.54
C ALA A 176 5.09 13.33 -1.56
N PRO A 177 4.54 14.47 -2.02
CA PRO A 177 4.04 15.53 -1.16
C PRO A 177 3.13 15.07 -0.01
N ALA A 178 2.17 14.17 -0.28
CA ALA A 178 1.22 13.68 0.71
C ALA A 178 1.87 12.85 1.83
N ARG A 179 3.11 12.39 1.65
CA ARG A 179 3.81 11.44 2.52
C ARG A 179 5.28 11.78 2.79
N ALA A 180 5.72 12.96 2.39
CA ALA A 180 7.12 13.40 2.45
C ALA A 180 7.73 13.30 3.87
N ALA A 181 6.93 13.58 4.91
CA ALA A 181 7.39 13.59 6.30
C ALA A 181 7.99 12.25 6.78
N GLY A 182 7.58 11.10 6.19
CA GLY A 182 8.11 9.79 6.56
C GLY A 182 8.97 9.12 5.49
N ALA A 183 9.03 9.67 4.27
CA ALA A 183 9.70 9.05 3.13
C ALA A 183 11.19 8.79 3.40
N ARG A 184 11.93 9.80 3.87
CA ARG A 184 13.36 9.67 4.20
C ARG A 184 13.64 8.57 5.22
N ARG A 185 12.85 8.51 6.30
CA ARG A 185 13.00 7.47 7.34
C ARG A 185 12.81 6.07 6.77
N VAL A 186 11.82 5.90 5.89
CA VAL A 186 11.56 4.60 5.25
C VAL A 186 12.69 4.25 4.28
N ASP A 187 13.14 5.21 3.47
CA ASP A 187 14.25 5.06 2.52
C ASP A 187 15.52 4.56 3.23
N GLU A 188 15.95 5.24 4.30
CA GLU A 188 17.12 4.86 5.11
C GLU A 188 16.99 3.44 5.71
N VAL A 189 15.81 3.09 6.21
CA VAL A 189 15.56 1.75 6.77
C VAL A 189 15.63 0.68 5.69
N LEU A 190 15.04 0.94 4.51
CA LEU A 190 15.04 0.01 3.40
C LEU A 190 16.44 -0.14 2.80
N ALA A 191 17.21 0.94 2.66
CA ALA A 191 18.61 0.91 2.22
C ALA A 191 19.47 0.03 3.14
N ALA A 192 19.37 0.25 4.46
CA ALA A 192 20.10 -0.53 5.44
C ALA A 192 19.68 -2.02 5.44
N MET A 193 18.40 -2.30 5.22
CA MET A 193 17.90 -3.68 5.13
C MET A 193 18.33 -4.35 3.82
N ALA A 194 18.30 -3.65 2.68
CA ALA A 194 18.77 -4.17 1.40
C ALA A 194 20.24 -4.58 1.48
N SER A 195 21.10 -3.70 2.02
CA SER A 195 22.52 -4.01 2.27
C SER A 195 22.70 -5.25 3.15
N ARG A 196 21.91 -5.42 4.20
CA ARG A 196 21.99 -6.60 5.09
C ARG A 196 21.63 -7.92 4.41
N TYR A 197 20.84 -7.87 3.34
CA TYR A 197 20.38 -9.04 2.61
C TYR A 197 21.06 -9.19 1.24
N ASP A 198 22.17 -8.46 1.02
CA ASP A 198 22.90 -8.43 -0.26
C ASP A 198 22.00 -8.11 -1.47
N ALA A 199 20.94 -7.33 -1.23
CA ALA A 199 20.07 -6.78 -2.27
C ALA A 199 20.58 -5.40 -2.68
N ALA A 200 20.50 -5.10 -3.97
CA ALA A 200 20.79 -3.75 -4.45
C ALA A 200 19.65 -2.80 -4.05
N TYR A 201 20.00 -1.54 -3.81
CA TYR A 201 19.04 -0.51 -3.41
C TYR A 201 19.12 0.69 -4.36
N VAL A 202 17.96 1.17 -4.79
CA VAL A 202 17.82 2.37 -5.60
C VAL A 202 16.95 3.34 -4.82
N SER A 203 17.58 4.37 -4.23
CA SER A 203 16.82 5.48 -3.64
C SER A 203 16.21 6.33 -4.75
N THR A 204 14.98 6.78 -4.52
CA THR A 204 14.26 7.73 -5.37
C THR A 204 13.89 9.01 -4.60
N LEU A 205 14.41 9.17 -3.38
CA LEU A 205 14.02 10.23 -2.44
C LEU A 205 14.22 11.64 -3.02
N ASP A 206 15.31 11.83 -3.75
CA ASP A 206 15.74 13.12 -4.30
C ASP A 206 15.22 13.38 -5.74
N LEU A 207 14.36 12.51 -6.27
CA LEU A 207 13.75 12.73 -7.57
C LEU A 207 12.66 13.82 -7.48
N ASP A 208 12.69 14.76 -8.40
CA ASP A 208 11.61 15.71 -8.65
C ASP A 208 10.63 15.08 -9.65
N LEU A 209 9.60 14.41 -9.14
CA LEU A 209 8.61 13.67 -9.93
C LEU A 209 7.31 14.47 -10.10
N ALA A 210 6.67 14.34 -11.26
CA ALA A 210 5.36 14.94 -11.48
C ALA A 210 4.21 14.10 -10.87
N TYR A 211 3.51 14.67 -9.88
CA TYR A 211 2.38 14.07 -9.17
C TYR A 211 1.02 14.57 -9.67
N LEU A 212 -0.03 13.77 -9.49
CA LEU A 212 -1.43 14.17 -9.58
C LEU A 212 -1.79 15.12 -8.42
N ASP A 213 -2.99 15.71 -8.47
CA ASP A 213 -3.48 16.68 -7.49
C ASP A 213 -3.53 16.15 -6.04
N ASP A 214 -3.59 14.82 -5.87
CA ASP A 214 -3.53 14.19 -4.55
C ASP A 214 -2.13 14.23 -3.91
N GLY A 215 -1.10 14.62 -4.67
CA GLY A 215 0.28 14.70 -4.21
C GLY A 215 0.87 13.35 -3.80
N LEU A 216 0.28 12.23 -4.24
CA LEU A 216 0.70 10.87 -3.91
C LEU A 216 0.94 10.02 -5.16
N HIS A 217 0.01 10.06 -6.12
CA HIS A 217 0.10 9.25 -7.33
C HIS A 217 0.79 10.03 -8.44
N LEU A 218 1.53 9.33 -9.29
CA LEU A 218 2.29 9.94 -10.37
C LEU A 218 1.38 10.27 -11.54
N THR A 219 1.69 11.36 -12.22
CA THR A 219 1.16 11.61 -13.57
C THR A 219 1.81 10.65 -14.58
N ALA A 220 1.29 10.59 -15.80
CA ALA A 220 1.97 9.90 -16.91
C ALA A 220 3.41 10.40 -17.13
N ARG A 221 3.68 11.68 -16.87
CA ARG A 221 5.04 12.23 -16.89
C ARG A 221 5.89 11.66 -15.75
N GLY A 222 5.38 11.64 -14.53
CA GLY A 222 6.07 11.10 -13.36
C GLY A 222 6.40 9.61 -13.50
N HIS A 223 5.51 8.82 -14.09
CA HIS A 223 5.79 7.40 -14.41
C HIS A 223 6.94 7.24 -15.41
N ARG A 224 7.03 8.10 -16.44
CA ARG A 224 8.17 8.08 -17.37
C ARG A 224 9.47 8.47 -16.68
N GLU A 225 9.46 9.54 -15.88
CA GLU A 225 10.63 10.02 -15.12
C GLU A 225 11.17 8.94 -14.18
N LEU A 226 10.28 8.32 -13.39
CA LEU A 226 10.63 7.22 -12.49
C LEU A 226 11.16 6.02 -13.28
N GLY A 227 10.46 5.62 -14.35
CA GLY A 227 10.81 4.43 -15.12
C GLY A 227 12.15 4.56 -15.84
N ASP A 228 12.44 5.71 -16.42
CA ASP A 228 13.72 6.00 -17.09
C ASP A 228 14.87 5.98 -16.08
N TYR A 229 14.68 6.58 -14.91
CA TYR A 229 15.66 6.55 -13.82
C TYR A 229 15.93 5.12 -13.36
N VAL A 230 14.89 4.34 -13.02
CA VAL A 230 15.07 2.96 -12.54
C VAL A 230 15.72 2.09 -13.63
N ALA A 231 15.30 2.21 -14.89
CA ALA A 231 15.92 1.48 -15.99
C ALA A 231 17.42 1.78 -16.12
N GLN A 232 17.82 3.05 -15.99
CA GLN A 232 19.22 3.45 -15.99
C GLN A 232 20.00 2.85 -14.81
N GLN A 233 19.42 2.87 -13.61
CA GLN A 233 20.06 2.29 -12.42
C GLN A 233 20.25 0.77 -12.57
N LEU A 234 19.25 0.06 -13.09
CA LEU A 234 19.33 -1.38 -13.35
C LEU A 234 20.43 -1.71 -14.38
N ALA A 235 20.55 -0.91 -15.45
CA ALA A 235 21.60 -1.09 -16.45
C ALA A 235 23.00 -0.86 -15.85
N ALA A 236 23.16 0.16 -15.00
CA ALA A 236 24.43 0.44 -14.31
C ALA A 236 24.83 -0.70 -13.35
N LEU A 237 23.87 -1.25 -12.60
CA LEU A 237 24.07 -2.41 -11.73
C LEU A 237 24.46 -3.65 -12.54
N ALA A 238 23.82 -3.90 -13.68
CA ALA A 238 24.15 -5.03 -14.56
C ALA A 238 25.55 -4.91 -15.18
N SER A 239 26.03 -3.69 -15.42
CA SER A 239 27.35 -3.43 -16.01
C SER A 239 28.50 -3.42 -14.98
N GLY A 240 28.20 -3.54 -13.68
CA GLY A 240 29.20 -3.43 -12.60
C GLY A 240 29.71 -1.99 -12.39
N ALA A 241 29.06 -0.99 -12.98
CA ALA A 241 29.47 0.42 -12.94
C ALA A 241 28.89 1.19 -11.74
N HIS A 242 28.32 0.49 -10.76
CA HIS A 242 27.61 1.13 -9.66
C HIS A 242 28.58 1.80 -8.69
N THR A 243 28.54 3.14 -8.63
CA THR A 243 29.14 3.91 -7.55
C THR A 243 28.07 4.05 -6.46
N PRO A 244 28.27 3.51 -5.24
CA PRO A 244 27.28 3.65 -4.17
C PRO A 244 27.06 5.13 -3.84
N THR A 245 25.80 5.56 -3.79
CA THR A 245 25.43 6.90 -3.29
C THR A 245 25.86 6.99 -1.82
N PRO A 246 26.67 7.99 -1.41
CA PRO A 246 27.03 8.15 -0.02
C PRO A 246 25.79 8.53 0.80
N LEU A 247 25.65 7.89 1.97
CA LEU A 247 24.67 8.22 3.02
C LEU A 247 24.86 9.65 3.54
#